data_AF-A0A8J3GF95-F1
#
_entry.id   AF-A0A8J3GF95-F1
#
_cell.length_a   1.000
_cell.length_b   1.000
_cell.length_c   1.000
_cell.angle_alpha   90.00
_cell.angle_beta   90.00
_cell.angle_gamma   90.00
#
_symmetry.space_group_name_H-M   'P 1'
#
loop_
_entity.id
_entity.type
_entity.pdbx_description
1 polymer ?
#
loop_
_entity_poly.entity_id
_entity_poly.type
_entity_poly.pdbx_seq_one_letter_code
_entity_poly.pdbx_strand_id
1 'polypeptide(L)'
;MENEERRPNTHAAYSDTPFPRRTKKPLPRKGEKIGGGFFVFRRGKKTGRISAGNSLPYEHPSLASAAAEAARLAKMNPGETFEVFETTGVTTGSTEALPEPWDFDPRSLN
;
A
#
# COMPACT_ATOMS: atom_id res chain seq x y z
N MET A 1 30.60 22.69 53.16
CA MET A 1 31.20 22.15 51.92
C MET A 1 30.36 20.95 51.54
N GLU A 2 29.36 21.22 50.70
CA GLU A 2 28.40 20.21 50.23
C GLU A 2 29.12 19.19 49.35
N ASN A 3 29.04 17.91 49.73
CA ASN A 3 29.43 16.82 48.84
C ASN A 3 28.23 16.50 47.95
N GLU A 4 28.27 17.04 46.73
CA GLU A 4 27.30 16.74 45.69
C GLU A 4 27.60 15.36 45.10
N GLU A 5 26.90 14.35 45.63
CA GLU A 5 26.99 12.97 45.19
C GLU A 5 26.39 12.84 43.79
N ARG A 6 27.25 12.88 42.76
CA ARG A 6 26.88 12.67 41.35
C ARG A 6 26.31 11.27 41.18
N ARG A 7 24.97 11.17 41.11
CA ARG A 7 24.30 9.95 40.66
C ARG A 7 24.78 9.57 39.26
N PRO A 8 25.16 8.31 38.98
CA PRO A 8 25.57 7.92 37.65
C PRO A 8 24.40 8.04 36.66
N ASN A 9 24.66 8.66 35.52
CA ASN A 9 23.72 8.83 34.41
C ASN A 9 23.34 7.44 33.85
N THR A 10 22.11 6.99 34.11
CA THR A 10 21.60 5.66 33.72
C THR A 10 21.23 5.54 32.24
N HIS A 11 21.62 6.50 31.39
CA HIS A 11 21.21 6.52 29.98
C HIS A 11 22.06 5.65 29.03
N ALA A 12 23.06 4.92 29.53
CA ALA A 12 24.02 4.18 28.70
C ALA A 12 23.65 2.70 28.44
N ALA A 13 22.53 2.18 28.95
CA ALA A 13 22.26 0.73 28.95
C ALA A 13 21.34 0.20 27.82
N TYR A 14 21.01 0.98 26.79
CA TYR A 14 19.98 0.58 25.81
C TYR A 14 20.29 0.69 24.31
N SER A 15 21.52 0.98 23.87
CA SER A 15 21.80 1.13 22.42
C SER A 15 22.40 -0.08 21.69
N ASP A 16 22.80 -1.16 22.39
CA ASP A 16 23.57 -2.26 21.77
C ASP A 16 22.80 -3.58 21.63
N THR A 17 21.50 -3.53 21.29
CA THR A 17 20.84 -4.70 20.74
C THR A 17 20.78 -4.55 19.22
N PRO A 18 21.56 -5.33 18.44
CA PRO A 18 21.41 -5.37 17.00
C PRO A 18 20.14 -6.18 16.74
N PHE A 19 18.96 -5.57 16.87
CA PHE A 19 17.75 -6.19 16.38
C PHE A 19 17.96 -6.39 14.88
N PRO A 20 18.03 -7.64 14.37
CA PRO A 20 18.14 -7.84 12.94
C PRO A 20 16.82 -7.36 12.33
N ARG A 21 16.81 -6.15 11.77
CA ARG A 21 15.71 -5.65 10.95
C ARG A 21 15.74 -6.38 9.61
N ARG A 22 15.44 -7.68 9.63
CA ARG A 22 15.07 -8.43 8.44
C ARG A 22 13.58 -8.22 8.24
N THR A 23 13.22 -7.11 7.58
CA THR A 23 11.90 -6.98 6.98
C THR A 23 11.79 -8.07 5.91
N LYS A 24 11.22 -9.23 6.28
CA LYS A 24 10.85 -10.24 5.30
C LYS A 24 9.88 -9.55 4.35
N LYS A 25 10.28 -9.37 3.09
CA LYS A 25 9.33 -8.93 2.05
C LYS A 25 8.11 -9.86 2.14
N PRO A 26 6.89 -9.33 2.18
CA PRO A 26 5.71 -10.17 2.28
C PRO A 26 5.75 -11.17 1.13
N LEU A 27 5.85 -12.45 1.48
CA LEU A 27 5.72 -13.52 0.50
C LEU A 27 4.31 -13.45 -0.06
N PRO A 28 4.11 -13.79 -1.36
CA PRO A 28 2.77 -13.95 -1.89
C PRO A 28 1.95 -14.86 -0.97
N ARG A 29 0.72 -14.46 -0.69
CA ARG A 29 -0.19 -15.27 0.11
C ARG A 29 -0.46 -16.59 -0.63
N LYS A 30 -0.84 -17.63 0.11
CA LYS A 30 -1.13 -18.94 -0.49
C LYS A 30 -2.23 -18.79 -1.56
N GLY A 31 -1.90 -19.02 -2.83
CA GLY A 31 -2.81 -18.88 -3.96
C GLY A 31 -2.82 -17.50 -4.64
N GLU A 32 -2.04 -16.54 -4.15
CA GLU A 32 -1.81 -15.25 -4.79
C GLU A 32 -0.78 -15.38 -5.92
N LYS A 33 -1.09 -14.83 -7.09
CA LYS A 33 -0.12 -14.71 -8.19
C LYS A 33 0.17 -13.23 -8.44
N ILE A 34 1.32 -12.80 -7.93
CA ILE A 34 1.84 -11.43 -8.13
C ILE A 34 2.03 -11.18 -9.63
N GLY A 35 1.59 -10.02 -10.11
CA GLY A 35 1.65 -9.62 -11.52
C GLY A 35 0.54 -10.23 -12.40
N GLY A 36 -0.56 -10.69 -11.79
CA GLY A 36 -1.74 -11.16 -12.49
C GLY A 36 -2.64 -10.07 -13.07
N GLY A 37 -2.57 -8.84 -12.53
CA GLY A 37 -3.31 -7.68 -13.04
C GLY A 37 -4.80 -7.64 -12.68
N PHE A 38 -5.34 -8.66 -11.99
CA PHE A 38 -6.72 -8.67 -11.51
C PHE A 38 -6.79 -8.58 -9.99
N PHE A 39 -7.67 -7.72 -9.48
CA PHE A 39 -7.80 -7.43 -8.06
C PHE A 39 -9.27 -7.48 -7.63
N VAL A 40 -9.54 -7.97 -6.42
CA VAL A 40 -10.91 -8.04 -5.87
C VAL A 40 -11.05 -7.13 -4.66
N PHE A 41 -11.78 -6.03 -4.77
CA PHE A 41 -11.96 -5.11 -3.64
C PHE A 41 -13.38 -5.14 -3.08
N ARG A 42 -13.50 -4.92 -1.77
CA ARG A 42 -14.79 -4.64 -1.14
C ARG A 42 -15.20 -3.19 -1.42
N ARG A 43 -16.45 -2.96 -1.78
CA ARG A 43 -17.04 -1.62 -1.88
C ARG A 43 -17.76 -1.26 -0.58
N GLY A 44 -17.48 -0.08 -0.04
CA GLY A 44 -18.08 0.37 1.21
C GLY A 44 -19.55 0.76 1.01
N LYS A 45 -20.47 0.14 1.76
CA LYS A 45 -21.93 0.40 1.62
C LYS A 45 -22.34 1.86 1.83
N LYS A 46 -21.65 2.58 2.72
CA LYS A 46 -22.00 3.97 3.09
C LYS A 46 -21.45 5.01 2.12
N THR A 47 -20.24 4.82 1.61
CA THR A 47 -19.54 5.83 0.81
C THR A 47 -19.48 5.46 -0.67
N GLY A 48 -19.81 4.22 -1.04
CA GLY A 48 -19.61 3.69 -2.39
C GLY A 48 -18.13 3.57 -2.78
N ARG A 49 -17.19 3.94 -1.91
CA ARG A 49 -15.75 3.92 -2.21
C ARG A 49 -15.19 2.52 -2.11
N ILE A 50 -14.17 2.25 -2.92
CA ILE A 50 -13.34 1.06 -2.80
C ILE A 50 -12.66 1.08 -1.41
N SER A 51 -12.93 0.04 -0.61
CA SER A 51 -12.35 -0.12 0.72
C SER A 51 -11.05 -0.91 0.61
N ALA A 52 -9.94 -0.20 0.36
CA ALA A 52 -8.60 -0.74 0.54
C ALA A 52 -8.24 -0.71 2.03
N GLY A 53 -8.75 -1.66 2.82
CA GLY A 53 -8.35 -1.80 4.22
C GLY A 53 -6.82 -2.03 4.37
N ASN A 54 -6.34 -2.23 5.60
CA ASN A 54 -4.90 -2.44 5.89
C ASN A 54 -4.27 -3.68 5.21
N SER A 55 -5.07 -4.54 4.60
CA SER A 55 -4.61 -5.65 3.76
C SER A 55 -5.15 -5.46 2.36
N LEU A 56 -4.25 -5.26 1.41
CA LEU A 56 -4.57 -5.30 -0.02
C LEU A 56 -5.18 -6.67 -0.36
N PRO A 57 -6.15 -6.71 -1.31
CA PRO A 57 -6.71 -7.96 -1.77
C PRO A 57 -5.72 -8.76 -2.60
N TYR A 58 -5.99 -10.06 -2.69
CA TYR A 58 -5.23 -11.01 -3.48
C TYR A 58 -5.17 -10.57 -4.94
N GLU A 59 -3.98 -10.65 -5.53
CA GLU A 59 -3.82 -10.54 -6.97
C GLU A 59 -4.09 -11.89 -7.64
N HIS A 60 -4.91 -11.84 -8.70
CA HIS A 60 -5.34 -12.98 -9.46
C HIS A 60 -4.79 -12.92 -10.88
N PRO A 61 -4.45 -14.09 -11.48
CA PRO A 61 -3.88 -14.15 -12.83
C PRO A 61 -4.91 -14.05 -13.96
N SER A 62 -6.20 -14.12 -13.65
CA SER A 62 -7.27 -14.07 -14.67
C SER A 62 -8.56 -13.54 -14.08
N LEU A 63 -9.40 -12.96 -14.95
CA LEU A 63 -10.74 -12.49 -14.61
C LEU A 63 -11.59 -13.61 -13.97
N ALA A 64 -11.52 -14.84 -14.51
CA ALA A 64 -12.27 -15.97 -13.98
C ALA A 64 -11.84 -16.33 -12.54
N SER A 65 -10.54 -16.29 -12.25
CA SER A 65 -10.02 -16.53 -10.91
C SER A 65 -10.46 -15.44 -9.93
N ALA A 66 -10.39 -14.17 -10.35
CA ALA A 66 -10.84 -13.04 -9.55
C ALA A 66 -12.36 -13.07 -9.30
N ALA A 67 -13.16 -13.44 -10.31
CA ALA A 67 -14.61 -13.58 -10.18
C ALA A 67 -14.99 -14.71 -9.20
N ALA A 68 -14.29 -15.85 -9.25
CA ALA A 68 -14.48 -16.93 -8.29
C ALA A 68 -14.16 -16.48 -6.86
N GLU A 69 -13.12 -15.67 -6.67
CA GLU A 69 -12.77 -15.11 -5.37
C GLU A 69 -13.81 -14.08 -4.88
N ALA A 70 -14.29 -13.20 -5.76
CA ALA A 70 -15.37 -12.26 -5.44
C ALA A 70 -16.64 -13.01 -4.98
N ALA A 71 -17.01 -14.10 -5.67
CA ALA A 71 -18.13 -14.95 -5.28
C ALA A 71 -17.89 -15.64 -3.92
N ARG A 72 -16.67 -16.13 -3.66
CA ARG A 72 -16.28 -16.72 -2.37
C ARG A 72 -16.40 -15.70 -1.24
N LEU A 73 -15.91 -14.48 -1.45
CA LEU A 73 -15.95 -13.38 -0.49
C LEU A 73 -17.39 -12.91 -0.21
N ALA A 74 -18.23 -12.81 -1.24
CA ALA A 74 -19.64 -12.48 -1.11
C ALA A 74 -20.40 -13.54 -0.30
N LYS A 75 -20.10 -14.83 -0.48
CA LYS A 75 -20.69 -15.92 0.32
C LYS A 75 -20.29 -15.84 1.80
N MET A 76 -19.05 -15.49 2.10
CA MET A 76 -18.58 -15.36 3.49
C MET A 76 -19.07 -14.08 4.18
N ASN A 77 -19.36 -13.02 3.43
CA ASN A 77 -19.78 -11.73 3.97
C ASN A 77 -21.11 -11.28 3.35
N PRO A 78 -22.25 -11.83 3.80
CA PRO A 78 -23.56 -11.48 3.26
C PRO A 78 -23.83 -9.97 3.33
N GLY A 79 -24.29 -9.41 2.21
CA GLY A 79 -24.64 -8.00 2.08
C GLY A 79 -23.47 -7.06 1.83
N GLU A 80 -22.23 -7.54 1.77
CA GLU A 80 -21.09 -6.76 1.24
C GLU A 80 -21.00 -6.93 -0.28
N THR A 81 -20.52 -5.89 -0.96
CA THR A 81 -20.30 -5.93 -2.41
C THR A 81 -18.80 -6.05 -2.69
N PHE A 82 -18.44 -6.98 -3.57
CA PHE A 82 -17.07 -7.19 -4.02
C PHE A 82 -17.01 -6.95 -5.53
N GLU A 83 -16.01 -6.20 -5.97
CA GLU A 83 -15.81 -5.84 -7.37
C GLU A 83 -14.43 -6.26 -7.84
N VAL A 84 -14.39 -6.71 -9.10
CA VAL A 84 -13.16 -7.10 -9.78
C VAL A 84 -12.65 -5.94 -10.63
N PHE A 85 -11.38 -5.61 -10.46
CA PHE A 85 -10.67 -4.62 -11.25
C PHE A 85 -9.57 -5.29 -12.06
N GLU A 86 -9.33 -4.76 -13.26
CA GLU A 86 -8.28 -5.19 -14.16
C GLU A 86 -7.34 -4.01 -14.46
N THR A 87 -6.04 -4.27 -14.45
CA THR A 87 -5.04 -3.33 -14.93
C THR A 87 -5.09 -3.27 -16.45
N THR A 88 -5.54 -2.15 -16.99
CA THR A 88 -5.61 -1.91 -18.45
C THR A 88 -4.40 -1.17 -19.02
N GLY A 89 -3.57 -0.57 -18.16
CA GLY A 89 -2.38 0.16 -18.57
C GLY A 89 -1.47 0.48 -17.39
N VAL A 90 -0.17 0.62 -17.67
CA VAL A 90 0.85 0.98 -16.68
C VAL A 90 1.66 2.14 -17.26
N THR A 91 1.75 3.24 -16.51
CA THR A 91 2.64 4.35 -16.84
C THR A 91 3.74 4.41 -15.78
N THR A 92 4.99 4.34 -16.22
CA THR A 92 6.13 4.60 -15.35
C THR A 92 6.39 6.10 -15.37
N GLY A 93 6.38 6.75 -14.21
CA GLY A 93 6.79 8.14 -14.14
C GLY A 93 8.27 8.27 -14.51
N SER A 94 8.56 8.90 -15.64
CA SER A 94 9.90 9.43 -15.89
C SER A 94 10.09 10.63 -14.95
N THR A 95 11.27 10.73 -14.33
CA THR A 95 11.71 11.95 -13.64
C THR A 95 12.11 12.98 -14.68
N GLU A 96 11.24 13.30 -15.63
CA GLU A 96 11.41 14.55 -16.37
C GLU A 96 10.89 15.64 -15.44
N ALA A 97 11.82 16.48 -14.96
CA ALA A 97 11.50 17.67 -14.22
C ALA A 97 10.42 18.42 -15.00
N LEU A 98 9.26 18.59 -14.40
CA LEU A 98 8.23 19.48 -14.94
C LEU A 98 8.93 20.82 -15.21
N PRO A 99 8.70 21.47 -16.37
CA PRO A 99 9.09 22.86 -16.49
C PRO A 99 8.48 23.61 -15.32
N GLU A 100 9.31 24.38 -14.61
CA GLU A 100 8.88 25.18 -13.47
C GLU A 100 7.60 25.95 -13.88
N PRO A 101 6.60 26.08 -12.99
CA PRO A 101 5.28 26.65 -13.31
C PRO A 101 5.30 28.12 -13.77
N TRP A 102 6.49 28.68 -13.99
CA TRP A 102 6.77 30.07 -14.29
C TRP A 102 7.21 30.33 -15.74
N ASP A 103 7.36 29.30 -16.58
CA ASP A 103 7.71 29.48 -18.01
C ASP A 103 6.50 29.73 -18.93
N PHE A 104 5.28 29.83 -18.39
CA PHE A 104 4.14 30.33 -19.15
C PHE A 104 4.27 31.85 -19.33
N ASP A 105 4.91 32.29 -20.42
CA ASP A 105 4.86 33.69 -20.85
C ASP A 105 3.59 33.93 -21.69
N PRO A 106 2.55 34.60 -21.16
CA PRO A 106 1.34 34.91 -21.93
C PRO A 106 1.60 35.85 -23.12
N ARG A 107 2.81 36.40 -23.27
CA ARG A 107 3.22 37.20 -24.44
C ARG A 107 3.75 36.37 -25.61
N SER A 108 3.90 35.06 -25.45
CA SER A 108 4.30 34.13 -26.53
C SER A 108 3.17 33.85 -27.53
N LEU A 109 1.95 34.25 -27.22
CA LEU A 109 0.82 34.25 -28.14
C LEU A 109 0.75 35.61 -28.84
N ASN A 110 1.64 35.83 -29.80
CA ASN A 110 1.48 36.89 -30.79
C ASN A 110 2.02 36.45 -32.15
#